data_AF-A0ABD0NGY1-F1
#
_entry.id   AF-A0ABD0NGY1-F1
#
_cell.length_a   1.000
_cell.length_b   1.000
_cell.length_c   1.000
_cell.angle_alpha   90.00
_cell.angle_beta   90.00
_cell.angle_gamma   90.00
#
_symmetry.space_group_name_H-M   'P 1'
#
loop_
_entity.id
_entity.type
_entity.pdbx_description
1 polymer ?
#
loop_
_entity_poly.entity_id
_entity_poly.type
_entity_poly.pdbx_seq_one_letter_code
_entity_poly.pdbx_strand_id
1 'polypeptide(L)'
;CLGGCSVPGNSTKCVACRNFLFGDTCVERCPPGYYTFKGWRCVSFKFCQDLHNQCKGKSGDCHEYVIHNGACIPECPSGYTTMNSTS
;
A
#
# COMPACT_ATOMS: atom_id res chain seq x y z
N CYS A 1 -11.76 -13.54 5.83
CA CYS A 1 -12.00 -12.60 6.95
C CYS A 1 -11.08 -12.92 8.11
N LEU A 2 -10.93 -11.99 9.05
CA LEU A 2 -10.26 -12.16 10.35
C LEU A 2 -11.21 -11.64 11.44
N GLY A 3 -11.37 -12.37 12.54
CA GLY A 3 -12.20 -11.96 13.69
C GLY A 3 -13.73 -12.09 13.52
N GLY A 4 -14.24 -12.33 12.31
CA GLY A 4 -15.67 -12.60 12.07
C GLY A 4 -16.19 -12.06 10.74
N CYS A 5 -17.44 -12.38 10.42
CA CYS A 5 -18.19 -11.82 9.29
C CYS A 5 -19.69 -11.74 9.60
N SER A 6 -20.37 -10.72 9.09
CA SER A 6 -21.83 -10.57 9.23
C SER A 6 -22.61 -11.41 8.22
N VAL A 7 -22.00 -11.74 7.08
CA VAL A 7 -22.57 -12.67 6.08
C VAL A 7 -21.52 -13.73 5.74
N PRO A 8 -21.80 -15.03 5.96
CA PRO A 8 -20.89 -16.11 5.62
C PRO A 8 -20.52 -16.10 4.12
N GLY A 9 -19.24 -16.30 3.81
CA GLY A 9 -18.74 -16.38 2.43
C GLY A 9 -18.66 -15.05 1.68
N ASN A 10 -19.09 -13.93 2.28
CA ASN A 10 -19.04 -12.62 1.62
C ASN A 10 -17.80 -11.81 2.07
N SER A 11 -16.89 -11.54 1.15
CA SER A 11 -15.63 -10.84 1.40
C SER A 11 -15.78 -9.33 1.69
N THR A 12 -16.95 -8.73 1.44
CA THR A 12 -17.26 -7.34 1.82
C THR A 12 -17.92 -7.22 3.19
N LYS A 13 -18.25 -8.35 3.82
CA LYS A 13 -18.96 -8.42 5.10
C LYS A 13 -18.08 -8.97 6.22
N CYS A 14 -16.76 -8.84 6.08
CA CYS A 14 -15.80 -9.16 7.12
C CYS A 14 -15.69 -8.03 8.16
N VAL A 15 -15.45 -8.39 9.42
CA VAL A 15 -15.09 -7.42 10.49
C VAL A 15 -13.69 -6.84 10.22
N ALA A 16 -12.75 -7.70 9.82
CA ALA A 16 -11.41 -7.33 9.38
C ALA A 16 -10.91 -8.27 8.27
N CYS A 17 -9.93 -7.81 7.50
CA CYS A 17 -9.27 -8.61 6.46
C CYS A 17 -8.06 -9.35 7.04
N ARG A 18 -7.92 -10.64 6.69
CA ARG A 18 -6.75 -11.45 7.06
C ARG A 18 -5.49 -11.02 6.30
N ASN A 19 -5.66 -10.66 5.03
CA ASN A 19 -4.59 -10.25 4.12
C ASN A 19 -4.76 -8.75 3.81
N PHE A 20 -5.38 -8.39 2.68
CA PHE A 20 -5.48 -7.00 2.27
C PHE A 20 -6.92 -6.51 2.11
N LEU A 21 -7.15 -5.25 2.47
CA LEU A 21 -8.34 -4.49 2.11
C LEU A 21 -8.15 -3.83 0.74
N PHE A 22 -9.09 -4.05 -0.17
CA PHE A 22 -9.17 -3.34 -1.46
C PHE A 22 -10.58 -2.79 -1.65
N GLY A 23 -10.72 -1.46 -1.58
CA GLY A 23 -12.03 -0.83 -1.50
C GLY A 23 -12.73 -1.25 -0.20
N ASP A 24 -13.84 -1.96 -0.35
CA ASP A 24 -14.63 -2.56 0.75
C ASP A 24 -14.46 -4.09 0.84
N THR A 25 -13.59 -4.67 0.01
CA THR A 25 -13.47 -6.12 -0.18
C THR A 25 -12.16 -6.64 0.41
N CYS A 26 -12.23 -7.75 1.16
CA CYS A 26 -11.03 -8.48 1.57
C CYS A 26 -10.50 -9.36 0.43
N VAL A 27 -9.25 -9.16 0.05
CA VAL A 27 -8.56 -9.89 -1.02
C VAL A 27 -7.31 -10.58 -0.49
N GLU A 28 -6.92 -11.68 -1.12
CA GLU A 28 -5.68 -12.40 -0.77
C GLU A 28 -4.43 -11.64 -1.22
N ARG A 29 -4.48 -11.03 -2.40
CA ARG A 29 -3.40 -10.24 -3.00
C ARG A 29 -3.99 -8.98 -3.62
N CYS A 30 -3.19 -7.92 -3.69
CA CYS A 30 -3.61 -6.72 -4.40
C CYS A 30 -3.77 -6.99 -5.90
N PRO A 31 -4.83 -6.47 -6.54
CA PRO A 31 -5.04 -6.66 -7.97
C PRO A 31 -3.96 -5.94 -8.79
N PRO A 32 -3.77 -6.32 -10.07
CA PRO A 32 -2.83 -5.65 -10.96
C PRO A 32 -3.05 -4.14 -11.00
N GLY A 33 -1.96 -3.37 -10.94
CA GLY A 33 -2.01 -1.90 -10.89
C GLY A 33 -2.18 -1.31 -9.48
N TYR A 34 -2.32 -2.14 -8.45
CA TYR A 34 -2.36 -1.73 -7.05
C TYR A 34 -1.19 -2.31 -6.25
N TYR A 35 -0.84 -1.63 -5.17
CA TYR A 35 0.33 -1.93 -4.34
C TYR A 35 -0.08 -2.16 -2.89
N THR A 36 0.59 -3.10 -2.23
CA THR A 36 0.44 -3.30 -0.79
C THR A 36 0.98 -2.11 -0.03
N PHE A 37 0.21 -1.57 0.91
CA PHE A 37 0.59 -0.45 1.74
C PHE A 37 0.44 -0.80 3.22
N LYS A 38 1.52 -0.58 3.99
CA LYS A 38 1.61 -0.90 5.43
C LYS A 38 1.19 -2.34 5.80
N GLY A 39 1.24 -3.26 4.84
CA GLY A 39 0.93 -4.67 5.04
C GLY A 39 -0.55 -5.05 5.17
N TRP A 40 -1.50 -4.11 5.00
CA TRP A 40 -2.93 -4.42 5.26
C TRP A 40 -3.93 -3.91 4.20
N ARG A 41 -3.52 -3.04 3.29
CA ARG A 41 -4.42 -2.56 2.21
C ARG A 41 -3.72 -2.39 0.88
N CYS A 42 -4.52 -2.33 -0.16
CA CYS A 42 -4.11 -2.05 -1.52
C CYS A 42 -4.34 -0.58 -1.86
N VAL A 43 -3.34 0.05 -2.49
CA VAL A 43 -3.38 1.47 -2.89
C VAL A 43 -3.01 1.63 -4.35
N SER A 44 -3.52 2.68 -4.99
CA SER A 44 -3.16 2.97 -6.38
C SER A 44 -1.74 3.53 -6.48
N PHE A 45 -1.18 3.51 -7.70
CA PHE A 45 0.07 4.21 -8.01
C PHE A 45 0.03 5.68 -7.56
N LYS A 46 -1.06 6.38 -7.91
CA LYS A 46 -1.26 7.79 -7.58
C LYS A 46 -1.21 8.05 -6.08
N PHE A 47 -1.83 7.17 -5.27
CA PHE A 47 -1.76 7.30 -3.82
C PHE A 47 -0.31 7.26 -3.30
N CYS A 48 0.50 6.31 -3.81
CA CYS A 48 1.91 6.21 -3.40
C CYS A 48 2.73 7.42 -3.87
N GLN A 49 2.51 7.88 -5.10
CA GLN A 49 3.16 9.06 -5.67
C GLN A 49 2.80 10.34 -4.92
N ASP A 50 1.54 10.50 -4.50
CA ASP A 50 1.12 11.68 -3.73
C ASP A 50 1.78 11.69 -2.35
N LEU A 51 1.99 10.53 -1.71
CA LEU A 51 2.78 10.44 -0.47
C LEU A 51 4.25 10.78 -0.70
N HIS A 52 4.85 10.26 -1.77
CA HIS A 52 6.21 10.60 -2.16
C HIS A 52 6.38 12.12 -2.30
N ASN A 53 5.52 12.75 -3.11
CA ASN A 53 5.58 14.19 -3.39
C ASN A 53 5.33 15.05 -2.14
N GLN A 54 4.55 14.58 -1.17
CA GLN A 54 4.34 15.29 0.10
C GLN A 54 5.60 15.40 0.95
N CYS A 55 6.51 14.42 0.85
CA CYS A 55 7.77 14.39 1.59
C CYS A 55 9.00 14.74 0.74
N LYS A 56 8.83 14.91 -0.58
CA LYS A 56 9.93 15.24 -1.48
C LYS A 56 10.68 16.50 -1.01
N GLY A 57 11.97 16.35 -0.71
CA GLY A 57 12.84 17.44 -0.25
C GLY A 57 12.55 17.95 1.17
N LYS A 58 11.74 17.24 1.97
CA LYS A 58 11.52 17.56 3.39
C LYS A 58 12.46 16.73 4.28
N SER A 59 13.06 17.39 5.27
CA SER A 59 13.88 16.74 6.30
C SER A 59 13.05 16.38 7.54
N GLY A 60 13.40 15.28 8.22
CA GLY A 60 12.77 14.84 9.47
C GLY A 60 12.05 13.49 9.31
N ASP A 61 10.97 13.27 10.08
CA ASP A 61 10.16 12.05 10.08
C ASP A 61 9.20 11.95 8.86
N CYS A 62 9.65 12.43 7.70
CA CYS A 62 8.89 12.44 6.44
C CYS A 62 9.55 11.48 5.46
N HIS A 63 8.85 10.40 5.11
CA HIS A 63 9.37 9.36 4.26
C HIS A 63 8.97 9.57 2.79
N GLU A 64 9.95 9.57 1.89
CA GLU A 64 9.73 9.58 0.44
C GLU A 64 9.31 8.18 -0.01
N TYR A 65 8.02 7.87 0.11
CA TYR A 65 7.49 6.55 -0.25
C TYR A 65 7.89 6.14 -1.67
N VAL A 66 8.24 4.86 -1.85
CA VAL A 66 8.65 4.26 -3.12
C VAL A 66 7.89 2.97 -3.39
N ILE A 67 7.86 2.57 -4.66
CA ILE A 67 7.29 1.28 -5.08
C ILE A 67 8.42 0.27 -5.25
N HIS A 68 8.31 -0.86 -4.56
CA HIS A 68 9.24 -1.98 -4.69
C HIS A 68 8.51 -3.31 -4.47
N ASN A 69 8.73 -4.29 -5.35
CA ASN A 69 8.13 -5.63 -5.28
C ASN A 69 6.61 -5.66 -5.01
N GLY A 70 5.86 -4.78 -5.67
CA GLY A 70 4.40 -4.71 -5.52
C GLY A 70 3.93 -4.04 -4.21
N ALA A 71 4.82 -3.40 -3.46
CA ALA A 71 4.50 -2.67 -2.24
C ALA A 71 4.89 -1.19 -2.34
N CYS A 72 4.10 -0.32 -1.71
CA CYS A 72 4.42 1.08 -1.46
C CYS A 72 5.02 1.20 -0.06
N ILE A 73 6.33 1.41 0.02
CA ILE A 73 7.16 1.35 1.24
C ILE A 73 7.81 2.71 1.54
N PRO A 74 8.14 3.03 2.80
CA PRO A 74 8.61 4.36 3.18
C PRO A 74 10.00 4.71 2.64
N GLU A 75 10.86 3.73 2.36
CA GLU A 75 12.22 3.94 1.87
C GLU A 75 12.66 2.79 0.96
N CYS A 76 13.72 3.02 0.17
CA CYS A 76 14.32 1.95 -0.62
C CYS A 76 14.99 0.91 0.29
N PRO A 77 14.81 -0.40 0.03
CA PRO A 77 15.50 -1.44 0.77
C PRO A 77 17.02 -1.39 0.48
N SER A 78 17.81 -2.02 1.35
CA SER A 78 19.27 -2.06 1.20
C SER A 78 19.68 -2.57 -0.20
N GLY A 79 20.55 -1.82 -0.87
CA GLY A 79 20.99 -2.10 -2.24
C GLY A 79 20.16 -1.41 -3.34
N TYR A 80 19.14 -0.62 -2.97
CA TYR A 80 18.33 0.16 -3.91
C TYR A 80 18.42 1.65 -3.59
N THR A 81 18.26 2.47 -4.62
CA THR A 81 18.18 3.92 -4.51
C THR A 81 17.15 4.46 -5.47
N THR A 82 16.54 5.60 -5.15
CA THR A 82 15.77 6.37 -6.11
C THR A 82 16.76 7.06 -7.05
N MET A 83 16.68 6.79 -8.34
CA MET A 83 17.24 7.75 -9.29
C MET A 83 16.35 8.99 -9.19
N ASN A 84 16.93 10.12 -8.80
CA ASN A 84 16.25 11.41 -8.94
C ASN A 84 15.85 11.55 -10.41
N SER A 85 14.57 11.29 -10.70
CA SER A 85 13.93 11.79 -11.92
C SER A 85 13.93 13.31 -11.77
N THR A 86 15.01 13.93 -12.23
CA THR A 86 15.04 15.34 -12.56
C THR A 86 13.99 15.54 -13.64
N SER A 87 12.93 16.25 -13.29
CA SER A 87 11.96 16.85 -14.20
C SER A 87 11.57 18.18 -13.59
#